data_AF-A0A5M8PG55-F1
#
_entry.id   AF-A0A5M8PG55-F1
#
_cell.length_a   1.000
_cell.length_b   1.000
_cell.length_c   1.000
_cell.angle_alpha   90.00
_cell.angle_beta   90.00
_cell.angle_gamma   90.00
#
_symmetry.space_group_name_H-M   'P 1'
#
loop_
_entity.id
_entity.type
_entity.pdbx_description
1 polymer ?
#
loop_
_entity_poly.entity_id
_entity_poly.type
_entity_poly.pdbx_seq_one_letter_code
_entity_poly.pdbx_strand_id
1 'polypeptide(L)'
;MSTFRLFLSFLLSLSTRLSIALPTSSSAFSPLTPRTLYCANAPTVQAGSLFSRALPLPHPPSKRNPAYPYCAQNTRTYIVGTLFAPYLPWTSPASVAVADLLIDAEKFVTHHLQTEGDGLLAGGRFDWPGGHNLMLRAWNANNHQLTERVVQVGGVREGVLGIREKDL
;
A
#
# COMPACT_ATOMS: atom_id res chain seq x y z
N MET A 1 12.22 -48.27 -43.25
CA MET A 1 12.92 -47.02 -42.87
C MET A 1 12.40 -45.74 -43.55
N SER A 2 11.53 -45.82 -44.58
CA SER A 2 11.00 -44.62 -45.28
C SER A 2 9.88 -43.88 -44.52
N THR A 3 9.03 -44.61 -43.80
CA THR A 3 7.85 -44.05 -43.10
C THR A 3 8.19 -43.19 -41.87
N PHE A 4 9.32 -43.44 -41.21
CA PHE A 4 9.76 -42.67 -40.03
C PHE A 4 10.20 -41.24 -40.40
N ARG A 5 10.70 -41.03 -41.63
CA ARG A 5 11.14 -39.71 -42.11
C ARG A 5 9.97 -38.78 -42.42
N LEU A 6 8.83 -39.33 -42.86
CA LEU A 6 7.62 -38.55 -43.17
C LEU A 6 6.90 -38.07 -41.90
N PHE A 7 6.97 -38.82 -40.80
CA PHE A 7 6.35 -38.43 -39.53
C PHE A 7 7.11 -37.28 -38.84
N LEU A 8 8.45 -37.30 -38.92
CA LEU A 8 9.29 -36.27 -38.30
C LEU A 8 9.13 -34.90 -38.95
N SER A 9 8.98 -34.84 -40.27
CA SER A 9 8.75 -33.59 -41.00
C SER A 9 7.36 -33.00 -40.76
N PHE A 10 6.34 -33.85 -40.55
CA PHE A 10 5.00 -33.38 -40.20
C PHE A 10 4.98 -32.74 -38.80
N LEU A 11 5.65 -33.35 -37.81
CA LEU A 11 5.77 -32.80 -36.45
C LEU A 11 6.55 -31.48 -36.42
N LEU A 12 7.63 -31.34 -37.21
CA LEU A 12 8.42 -30.10 -37.25
C LEU A 12 7.64 -28.92 -37.86
N SER A 13 6.72 -29.18 -38.80
CA SER A 13 5.85 -28.14 -39.37
C SER A 13 4.73 -27.70 -38.42
N LEU A 14 4.34 -28.54 -37.47
CA LEU A 14 3.29 -28.21 -36.50
C LEU A 14 3.80 -27.26 -35.40
N SER A 15 5.10 -27.35 -35.05
CA SER A 15 5.75 -26.48 -34.07
C SER A 15 5.93 -25.02 -34.51
N THR A 16 5.93 -24.71 -35.82
CA THR A 16 6.15 -23.34 -36.31
C THR A 16 4.89 -22.47 -36.34
N ARG A 17 3.69 -23.03 -36.12
CA ARG A 17 2.44 -22.26 -36.10
C ARG A 17 2.00 -21.77 -34.71
N LEU A 18 2.58 -22.26 -33.63
CA LEU A 18 2.22 -21.82 -32.26
C LEU A 18 2.90 -20.51 -31.82
N SER A 19 3.80 -19.92 -32.61
CA SER A 19 4.60 -18.76 -32.19
C SER A 19 4.11 -17.40 -32.68
N ILE A 20 2.89 -17.28 -33.23
CA ILE A 20 2.36 -15.98 -33.71
C ILE A 20 1.24 -15.40 -32.83
N ALA A 21 1.08 -15.90 -31.60
CA ALA A 21 0.37 -15.17 -30.56
C ALA A 21 1.30 -14.10 -29.98
N LEU A 22 1.72 -13.13 -30.80
CA LEU A 22 2.28 -11.89 -30.28
C LEU A 22 1.14 -11.21 -29.50
N PRO A 23 1.26 -10.98 -28.18
CA PRO A 23 0.30 -10.16 -27.48
C PRO A 23 0.25 -8.83 -28.22
N THR A 24 -0.90 -8.48 -28.78
CA THR A 24 -1.14 -7.14 -29.26
C THR A 24 -0.89 -6.22 -28.08
N SER A 25 0.21 -5.47 -28.11
CA SER A 25 0.48 -4.34 -27.24
C SER A 25 -0.50 -3.20 -27.53
N SER A 26 -1.80 -3.50 -27.63
CA SER A 26 -2.89 -2.52 -27.63
C SER A 26 -3.18 -2.14 -26.19
N SER A 27 -2.18 -1.56 -25.55
CA SER A 27 -2.30 -0.83 -24.30
C SER A 27 -1.98 0.63 -24.62
N ALA A 28 -2.69 1.20 -25.60
CA ALA A 28 -2.94 2.63 -25.62
C ALA A 28 -3.97 2.94 -24.52
N PHE A 29 -3.66 2.58 -23.26
CA PHE A 29 -4.21 3.35 -22.16
C PHE A 29 -3.61 4.73 -22.39
N SER A 30 -4.45 5.70 -22.76
CA SER A 30 -4.10 7.09 -22.50
C SER A 30 -3.57 7.11 -21.07
N PRO A 31 -2.29 7.44 -20.82
CA PRO A 31 -1.82 7.58 -19.46
C PRO A 31 -2.71 8.66 -18.87
N LEU A 32 -3.70 8.24 -18.08
CA LEU A 32 -4.46 9.15 -17.25
C LEU A 32 -3.38 9.88 -16.48
N THR A 33 -3.16 11.15 -16.81
CA THR A 33 -2.21 11.98 -16.10
C THR A 33 -2.51 11.78 -14.63
N PRO A 34 -1.57 11.21 -13.85
CA PRO A 34 -1.82 10.87 -12.47
C PRO A 34 -2.38 12.12 -11.80
N ARG A 35 -3.61 12.04 -11.27
CA ARG A 35 -4.17 13.16 -10.52
C ARG A 35 -3.19 13.47 -9.41
N THR A 36 -2.72 14.71 -9.36
CA THR A 36 -1.84 15.16 -8.29
C THR A 36 -2.59 14.99 -6.97
N LEU A 37 -2.04 14.14 -6.10
CA LEU A 37 -2.57 13.92 -4.76
C LEU A 37 -1.92 14.95 -3.83
N TYR A 38 -2.73 15.59 -3.00
CA TYR A 38 -2.25 16.48 -1.95
C TYR A 38 -2.53 15.85 -0.59
N CYS A 39 -1.63 16.09 0.36
CA CYS A 39 -1.71 15.52 1.69
C CYS A 39 -2.89 16.15 2.47
N ALA A 40 -3.70 15.33 3.14
CA ALA A 40 -4.80 15.75 4.00
C ALA A 40 -4.31 16.53 5.23
N ASN A 41 -3.17 16.15 5.80
CA ASN A 41 -2.50 16.87 6.87
C ASN A 41 -1.67 18.08 6.39
N ALA A 42 -1.56 18.26 5.06
CA ALA A 42 -0.73 19.29 4.46
C ALA A 42 -1.26 19.69 3.07
N PRO A 43 -2.36 20.48 2.97
CA PRO A 43 -3.12 20.66 1.73
C PRO A 43 -2.34 21.28 0.56
N THR A 44 -1.24 21.97 0.84
CA THR A 44 -0.34 22.58 -0.16
C THR A 44 0.82 21.67 -0.57
N VAL A 45 0.98 20.52 0.10
CA VAL A 45 2.07 19.58 -0.15
C VAL A 45 1.54 18.48 -1.07
N GLN A 46 2.20 18.32 -2.22
CA GLN A 46 1.94 17.20 -3.10
C GLN A 46 2.46 15.92 -2.44
N ALA A 47 1.63 14.89 -2.37
CA ALA A 47 2.02 13.57 -1.87
C ALA A 47 3.22 13.05 -2.66
N GLY A 48 4.27 12.60 -1.96
CA GLY A 48 5.55 12.22 -2.57
C GLY A 48 6.59 13.35 -2.63
N SER A 49 6.20 14.61 -2.41
CA SER A 49 7.15 15.73 -2.31
C SER A 49 7.75 15.83 -0.90
N LEU A 50 8.90 16.51 -0.78
CA LEU A 50 9.56 16.70 0.50
C LEU A 50 8.73 17.63 1.39
N PHE A 51 8.17 17.09 2.48
CA PHE A 51 7.36 17.87 3.42
C PHE A 51 8.23 18.57 4.47
N SER A 52 8.45 19.89 4.34
CA SER A 52 9.15 20.70 5.34
C SER A 52 8.18 21.27 6.39
N ARG A 53 8.67 21.35 7.64
CA ARG A 53 7.95 21.54 8.93
C ARG A 53 6.96 22.72 9.05
N ALA A 54 6.85 23.61 8.07
CA ALA A 54 6.01 24.79 8.20
C ALA A 54 4.57 24.49 7.74
N LEU A 55 3.73 23.85 8.56
CA LEU A 55 2.28 23.89 8.29
C LEU A 55 1.35 24.08 9.48
N PRO A 56 0.19 24.73 9.22
CA PRO A 56 -0.86 25.02 10.17
C PRO A 56 -1.71 23.79 10.52
N LEU A 57 -2.54 23.96 11.56
CA LEU A 57 -3.46 23.00 12.16
C LEU A 57 -4.17 22.04 11.16
N PRO A 58 -4.49 20.80 11.61
CA PRO A 58 -5.12 19.79 10.78
C PRO A 58 -6.48 20.27 10.26
N HIS A 59 -6.63 20.30 8.92
CA HIS A 59 -7.94 20.42 8.31
C HIS A 59 -8.63 19.06 8.37
N PRO A 60 -9.93 18.99 8.73
CA PRO A 60 -10.66 17.75 8.71
C PRO A 60 -10.68 17.18 7.28
N PRO A 61 -10.59 15.84 7.13
CA PRO A 61 -10.61 15.21 5.81
C PRO A 61 -11.89 15.58 5.05
N SER A 62 -11.74 15.88 3.76
CA SER A 62 -12.87 16.17 2.88
C SER A 62 -13.78 14.94 2.79
N LYS A 63 -15.08 15.12 3.11
CA LYS A 63 -16.11 14.07 3.04
C LYS A 63 -16.27 13.43 1.65
N ARG A 64 -15.68 14.02 0.61
CA ARG A 64 -15.93 13.68 -0.79
C ARG A 64 -14.95 12.65 -1.36
N ASN A 65 -13.83 12.37 -0.68
CA ASN A 65 -12.83 11.43 -1.18
C ASN A 65 -12.56 10.34 -0.13
N PRO A 66 -12.89 9.07 -0.41
CA PRO A 66 -12.63 7.99 0.55
C PRO A 66 -11.13 7.78 0.77
N ALA A 67 -10.30 8.18 -0.21
CA ALA A 67 -8.85 8.13 -0.12
C ALA A 67 -8.29 9.47 0.38
N TYR A 68 -7.65 9.46 1.55
CA TYR A 68 -7.00 10.63 2.15
C TYR A 68 -5.49 10.36 2.27
N PRO A 69 -4.64 11.02 1.44
CA PRO A 69 -3.19 10.90 1.57
C PRO A 69 -2.74 11.59 2.85
N TYR A 70 -1.85 11.01 3.63
CA TYR A 70 -1.25 11.62 4.81
C TYR A 70 0.26 11.56 4.67
N CYS A 71 0.92 12.71 4.73
CA CYS A 71 2.35 12.81 4.44
C CYS A 71 3.19 12.83 5.70
N ALA A 72 4.24 12.02 5.72
CA ALA A 72 5.16 11.93 6.83
C ALA A 72 6.15 13.11 6.80
N GLN A 73 6.30 13.80 7.92
CA GLN A 73 7.14 14.99 8.04
C GLN A 73 8.60 14.70 7.72
N ASN A 74 9.26 15.63 7.01
CA ASN A 74 10.66 15.55 6.59
C ASN A 74 10.99 14.31 5.73
N THR A 75 9.98 13.71 5.10
CA THR A 75 10.14 12.58 4.18
C THR A 75 9.40 12.87 2.87
N ARG A 76 9.61 11.99 1.88
CA ARG A 76 8.78 11.90 0.67
C ARG A 76 7.70 10.81 0.81
N THR A 77 7.58 10.21 1.99
CA THR A 77 6.67 9.09 2.25
C THR A 77 5.30 9.63 2.61
N TYR A 78 4.27 8.98 2.08
CA TYR A 78 2.89 9.24 2.42
C TYR A 78 2.12 7.94 2.47
N ILE A 79 1.09 7.91 3.29
CA ILE A 79 0.13 6.81 3.35
C ILE A 79 -1.16 7.25 2.71
N VAL A 80 -1.85 6.35 2.01
CA VAL A 80 -3.21 6.60 1.53
C VAL A 80 -4.16 5.79 2.39
N GLY A 81 -4.89 6.46 3.27
CA GLY A 81 -5.95 5.82 4.04
C GLY A 81 -7.25 5.77 3.26
N THR A 82 -7.98 4.66 3.38
CA THR A 82 -9.32 4.52 2.82
C THR A 82 -10.32 4.20 3.94
N LEU A 83 -11.29 5.08 4.18
CA LEU A 83 -12.34 4.80 5.16
C LEU A 83 -13.44 3.95 4.51
N PHE A 84 -13.62 2.72 5.00
CA PHE A 84 -14.65 1.79 4.50
C PHE A 84 -16.00 1.91 5.23
N ALA A 85 -16.04 2.65 6.34
CA ALA A 85 -17.23 2.83 7.15
C ALA A 85 -17.54 4.33 7.34
N PRO A 86 -18.82 4.70 7.55
CA PRO A 86 -19.17 6.05 7.97
C PRO A 86 -18.39 6.42 9.24
N TYR A 87 -18.00 7.70 9.32
CA TYR A 87 -17.20 8.26 10.41
C TYR A 87 -17.69 7.77 11.77
N LEU A 88 -16.86 6.98 12.46
CA LEU A 88 -17.17 6.55 13.82
C LEU A 88 -17.09 7.78 14.74
N PRO A 89 -18.13 8.08 15.53
CA PRO A 89 -18.03 9.09 16.57
C PRO A 89 -16.85 8.77 17.47
N TRP A 90 -16.06 9.77 17.87
CA TRP A 90 -14.91 9.58 18.77
C TRP A 90 -15.30 8.89 20.09
N THR A 91 -16.56 9.08 20.52
CA THR A 91 -17.14 8.49 21.73
C THR A 91 -17.70 7.08 21.52
N SER A 92 -17.61 6.51 20.32
CA SER A 92 -18.14 5.17 20.06
C SER A 92 -17.22 4.08 20.63
N PRO A 93 -17.76 2.96 21.11
CA PRO A 93 -16.93 1.82 21.51
C PRO A 93 -16.02 1.30 20.39
N ALA A 94 -16.47 1.42 19.14
CA ALA A 94 -15.69 1.01 17.97
C ALA A 94 -14.45 1.90 17.74
N SER A 95 -14.54 3.21 17.97
CA SER A 95 -13.36 4.09 17.84
C SER A 95 -12.32 3.82 18.93
N VAL A 96 -12.77 3.50 20.15
CA VAL A 96 -11.86 3.07 21.23
C VAL A 96 -11.16 1.77 20.86
N ALA A 97 -11.90 0.76 20.38
CA ALA A 97 -11.33 -0.51 19.96
C ALA A 97 -10.28 -0.38 18.84
N VAL A 98 -10.52 0.51 17.87
CA VAL A 98 -9.55 0.81 16.81
C VAL A 98 -8.33 1.53 17.37
N ALA A 99 -8.51 2.50 18.27
CA ALA A 99 -7.39 3.20 18.91
C ALA A 99 -6.50 2.22 19.70
N ASP A 100 -7.10 1.33 20.50
CA ASP A 100 -6.38 0.32 21.27
C ASP A 100 -5.55 -0.61 20.35
N LEU A 101 -6.15 -1.10 19.25
CA LEU A 101 -5.46 -1.92 18.24
C LEU A 101 -4.19 -1.24 17.70
N LEU A 102 -4.29 0.05 17.41
CA LEU A 102 -3.19 0.82 16.81
C LEU A 102 -2.10 1.14 17.82
N ILE A 103 -2.48 1.50 19.04
CA ILE A 103 -1.57 1.73 20.16
C ILE A 103 -0.78 0.46 20.48
N ASP A 104 -1.45 -0.70 20.51
CA ASP A 104 -0.77 -1.96 20.79
C ASP A 104 0.17 -2.38 19.66
N ALA A 105 -0.23 -2.16 18.41
CA ALA A 105 0.66 -2.33 17.25
C ALA A 105 1.87 -1.37 17.32
N GLU A 106 1.68 -0.11 17.76
CA GLU A 106 2.77 0.85 17.97
C GLU A 106 3.83 0.31 18.90
N LYS A 107 3.38 -0.15 20.06
CA LYS A 107 4.25 -0.61 21.13
C LYS A 107 5.05 -1.80 20.65
N PHE A 108 4.40 -2.74 19.96
CA PHE A 108 5.07 -3.89 19.38
C PHE A 108 6.16 -3.49 18.39
N VAL A 109 5.81 -2.69 17.36
CA VAL A 109 6.77 -2.29 16.31
C VAL A 109 7.90 -1.43 16.90
N THR A 110 7.58 -0.53 17.82
CA THR A 110 8.59 0.32 18.48
C THR A 110 9.54 -0.52 19.32
N HIS A 111 9.03 -1.49 20.06
CA HIS A 111 9.88 -2.39 20.84
C HIS A 111 10.81 -3.20 19.93
N HIS A 112 10.27 -3.79 18.87
CA HIS A 112 11.06 -4.56 17.91
C HIS A 112 12.15 -3.70 17.24
N LEU A 113 11.81 -2.48 16.80
CA LEU A 113 12.79 -1.54 16.25
C LEU A 113 13.91 -1.16 17.23
N GLN A 114 13.61 -1.14 18.54
CA GLN A 114 14.60 -0.85 19.58
C GLN A 114 15.51 -2.05 19.87
N THR A 115 14.99 -3.27 19.78
CA THR A 115 15.73 -4.49 20.14
C THR A 115 16.45 -5.14 18.96
N GLU A 116 15.83 -5.13 17.78
CA GLU A 116 16.29 -5.86 16.59
C GLU A 116 16.69 -4.92 15.45
N GLY A 117 16.26 -3.65 15.50
CA GLY A 117 16.52 -2.66 14.46
C GLY A 117 15.45 -2.66 13.36
N ASP A 118 15.73 -1.94 12.27
CA ASP A 118 14.87 -1.89 11.09
C ASP A 118 15.30 -2.97 10.09
N GLY A 119 14.35 -3.58 9.41
CA GLY A 119 14.54 -4.74 8.56
C GLY A 119 13.42 -4.92 7.54
N LEU A 120 13.37 -6.09 6.92
CA LEU A 120 12.27 -6.45 6.03
C LEU A 120 11.33 -7.37 6.78
N LEU A 121 10.04 -7.03 6.75
CA LEU A 121 9.00 -7.91 7.26
C LEU A 121 8.94 -9.18 6.43
N ALA A 122 9.05 -10.32 7.10
CA ALA A 122 8.95 -11.63 6.47
C ALA A 122 7.63 -11.77 5.71
N GLY A 123 7.72 -12.05 4.41
CA GLY A 123 6.55 -12.16 3.54
C GLY A 123 5.87 -10.84 3.16
N GLY A 124 6.48 -9.69 3.47
CA GLY A 124 6.04 -8.40 2.93
C GLY A 124 4.76 -7.83 3.55
N ARG A 125 4.33 -8.40 4.67
CA ARG A 125 3.08 -8.05 5.34
C ARG A 125 3.25 -7.99 6.84
N PHE A 126 2.46 -7.14 7.46
CA PHE A 126 2.29 -7.04 8.90
C PHE A 126 0.86 -7.42 9.24
N ASP A 127 0.68 -8.47 10.02
CA ASP A 127 -0.62 -8.94 10.53
C ASP A 127 -0.57 -8.86 12.06
N TRP A 128 -1.35 -7.97 12.66
CA TRP A 128 -1.41 -7.77 14.11
C TRP A 128 -2.82 -8.02 14.64
N PRO A 129 -3.04 -9.11 15.41
CA PRO A 129 -4.32 -9.36 16.05
C PRO A 129 -4.49 -8.43 17.25
N GLY A 130 -5.54 -7.61 17.25
CA GLY A 130 -5.91 -6.80 18.40
C GLY A 130 -7.09 -7.36 19.17
N GLY A 131 -7.52 -6.60 20.17
CA GLY A 131 -8.78 -6.86 20.87
C GLY A 131 -10.01 -6.67 19.97
N HIS A 132 -11.19 -6.99 20.51
CA HIS A 132 -12.48 -6.69 19.88
C HIS A 132 -12.70 -7.35 18.50
N ASN A 133 -12.05 -8.49 18.22
CA ASN A 133 -12.07 -9.16 16.92
C ASN A 133 -11.57 -8.30 15.76
N LEU A 134 -10.69 -7.34 16.05
CA LEU A 134 -10.05 -6.51 15.04
C LEU A 134 -8.66 -7.04 14.71
N MET A 135 -8.25 -6.84 13.46
CA MET A 135 -6.92 -7.18 12.98
C MET A 135 -6.38 -6.01 12.17
N LEU A 136 -5.19 -5.55 12.52
CA LEU A 136 -4.46 -4.58 11.71
C LEU A 136 -3.65 -5.34 10.68
N ARG A 137 -3.80 -4.95 9.40
CA ARG A 137 -3.02 -5.52 8.30
C ARG A 137 -2.38 -4.40 7.49
N ALA A 138 -1.07 -4.51 7.27
CA ALA A 138 -0.32 -3.64 6.36
C ALA A 138 0.48 -4.46 5.34
N TRP A 139 0.55 -3.98 4.11
CA TRP A 139 1.34 -4.59 3.04
C TRP A 139 1.74 -3.51 2.03
N ASN A 140 2.90 -3.68 1.40
CA ASN A 140 3.28 -2.81 0.28
C ASN A 140 2.53 -3.25 -0.99
N ALA A 141 1.88 -2.31 -1.68
CA ALA A 141 1.10 -2.59 -2.88
C ALA A 141 1.94 -2.71 -4.16
N ASN A 142 3.18 -2.25 -4.14
CA ASN A 142 4.04 -2.19 -5.31
C ASN A 142 4.90 -3.45 -5.45
N ASN A 143 5.73 -3.75 -4.46
CA ASN A 143 6.77 -4.78 -4.55
C ASN A 143 6.66 -5.85 -3.45
N HIS A 144 5.59 -5.83 -2.65
CA HIS A 144 5.42 -6.72 -1.51
C HIS A 144 6.63 -6.70 -0.55
N GLN A 145 7.36 -5.58 -0.46
CA GLN A 145 8.42 -5.38 0.52
C GLN A 145 8.00 -4.27 1.47
N LEU A 146 7.94 -4.58 2.76
CA LEU A 146 7.55 -3.66 3.82
C LEU A 146 8.61 -3.73 4.91
N THR A 147 9.03 -2.59 5.44
CA THR A 147 9.94 -2.53 6.59
C THR A 147 9.19 -2.21 7.87
N GLU A 148 9.75 -2.57 9.03
CA GLU A 148 9.13 -2.29 10.33
C GLU A 148 8.99 -0.78 10.55
N ARG A 149 9.96 0.03 10.09
CA ARG A 149 9.86 1.49 10.16
C ARG A 149 8.70 2.06 9.33
N VAL A 150 8.39 1.49 8.17
CA VAL A 150 7.22 1.91 7.38
C VAL A 150 5.92 1.61 8.13
N VAL A 151 5.82 0.45 8.80
CA VAL A 151 4.65 0.12 9.63
C VAL A 151 4.51 1.10 10.81
N GLN A 152 5.61 1.44 11.48
CA GLN A 152 5.59 2.40 12.59
C GLN A 152 5.07 3.78 12.16
N VAL A 153 5.57 4.28 11.03
CA VAL A 153 5.22 5.63 10.55
C VAL A 153 3.82 5.65 9.94
N GLY A 154 3.46 4.60 9.19
CA GLY A 154 2.26 4.60 8.37
C GLY A 154 1.02 3.99 9.01
N GLY A 155 1.16 3.01 9.89
CA GLY A 155 0.05 2.19 10.36
C GLY A 155 -0.54 2.61 11.69
N VAL A 156 0.19 3.42 12.43
CA VAL A 156 0.03 3.42 13.89
C VAL A 156 -0.33 4.79 14.44
N ARG A 157 0.17 5.87 13.83
CA ARG A 157 -0.13 7.22 14.30
C ARG A 157 -1.51 7.75 13.87
N GLU A 158 -2.18 7.12 12.90
CA GLU A 158 -3.28 7.78 12.16
C GLU A 158 -4.52 6.92 11.86
N GLY A 159 -4.79 5.83 12.57
CA GLY A 159 -6.12 5.21 12.42
C GLY A 159 -6.33 4.39 11.14
N VAL A 160 -5.29 4.14 10.34
CA VAL A 160 -5.45 3.73 8.94
C VAL A 160 -5.56 2.21 8.80
N LEU A 161 -6.79 1.73 8.55
CA LEU A 161 -7.07 0.36 8.14
C LEU A 161 -6.69 0.17 6.66
N GLY A 162 -5.40 0.00 6.40
CA GLY A 162 -4.82 -0.28 5.07
C GLY A 162 -3.87 0.81 4.60
N ILE A 163 -2.57 0.60 4.81
CA ILE A 163 -1.52 1.45 4.26
C ILE A 163 -1.27 1.03 2.82
N ARG A 164 -1.36 1.96 1.88
CA ARG A 164 -0.88 1.78 0.51
C ARG A 164 0.27 2.76 0.28
N GLU A 165 1.50 2.27 0.33
CA GLU A 165 2.67 3.03 -0.09
C GLU A 165 2.74 3.01 -1.63
N LYS A 166 2.86 4.20 -2.23
CA LYS A 166 3.04 4.37 -3.67
C LYS A 166 4.36 5.09 -3.88
N ASP A 167 5.38 4.32 -4.22
CA ASP A 167 6.64 4.89 -4.71
C ASP A 167 6.41 5.55 -6.08
N LEU A 168 7.03 6.72 -6.24
CA LEU A 168 7.10 7.51 -7.48
C LEU A 168 8.00 6.84 -8.53
#